data_AF-A0A6G5RM04-F1
#
_entry.id   AF-A0A6G5RM04-F1
#
_cell.length_a   1.000
_cell.length_b   1.000
_cell.length_c   1.000
_cell.angle_alpha   90.00
_cell.angle_beta   90.00
_cell.angle_gamma   90.00
#
_symmetry.space_group_name_H-M   'P 1'
#
loop_
_entity.id
_entity.type
_entity.pdbx_description
1 polymer ?
#
loop_
_entity_poly.entity_id
_entity_poly.type
_entity_poly.pdbx_seq_one_letter_code
_entity_poly.pdbx_strand_id
1 'polypeptide(L)'
;MEAQLDEGKTYAMGSTTSRLHRWDCRSLMSLEKRVEAMEMGIEAVRHGHSRSYLAWLGPPSLFTAQELRAKEIRRKRCELCGPDPL
;
A
#
# COMPACT_ATOMS: atom_id res chain seq x y z
N MET A 1 -8.15 -8.06 -5.47
CA MET A 1 -8.13 -6.58 -5.47
C MET A 1 -9.34 -6.06 -6.24
N GLU A 2 -9.68 -6.64 -7.39
CA GLU A 2 -10.89 -6.34 -8.17
C GLU A 2 -12.18 -6.39 -7.32
N ALA A 3 -12.42 -7.47 -6.58
CA ALA A 3 -13.58 -7.56 -5.68
C ALA A 3 -13.68 -6.40 -4.65
N GLN A 4 -12.56 -5.87 -4.18
CA GLN A 4 -12.57 -4.72 -3.25
C GLN A 4 -12.89 -3.41 -3.96
N LEU A 5 -12.42 -3.25 -5.21
CA LEU A 5 -12.75 -2.10 -6.03
C LEU A 5 -14.24 -2.10 -6.42
N ASP A 6 -14.80 -3.28 -6.70
CA ASP A 6 -16.22 -3.47 -6.99
C ASP A 6 -17.10 -3.13 -5.76
N GLU A 7 -16.59 -3.38 -4.55
CA GLU A 7 -17.20 -2.93 -3.27
C GLU A 7 -17.03 -1.42 -3.01
N GLY A 8 -16.44 -0.66 -3.95
CA GLY A 8 -16.23 0.79 -3.81
C GLY A 8 -15.05 1.17 -2.91
N LYS A 9 -14.16 0.23 -2.57
CA LYS A 9 -12.98 0.49 -1.74
C LYS A 9 -11.88 1.14 -2.56
N THR A 10 -11.88 2.46 -2.62
CA THR A 10 -10.97 3.23 -3.47
C THR A 10 -9.77 3.82 -2.75
N TYR A 11 -9.69 3.69 -1.43
CA TYR A 11 -8.58 4.23 -0.64
C TYR A 11 -7.64 3.14 -0.17
N ALA A 12 -6.35 3.29 -0.46
CA ALA A 12 -5.31 2.37 -0.06
C ALA A 12 -4.53 2.90 1.15
N MET A 13 -4.28 2.01 2.11
CA MET A 13 -3.27 2.22 3.14
C MET A 13 -2.15 1.21 2.95
N GLY A 14 -0.97 1.69 2.56
CA GLY A 14 0.23 0.88 2.55
C GLY A 14 0.68 0.53 3.97
N SER A 15 1.28 -0.64 4.12
CA SER A 15 1.92 -1.11 5.35
C SER A 15 3.11 -0.23 5.76
N THR A 16 3.76 0.43 4.81
CA THR A 16 4.89 1.37 5.03
C THR A 16 4.53 2.83 4.87
N THR A 17 3.37 3.15 4.32
CA THR A 17 2.99 4.54 4.04
C THR A 17 2.20 5.11 5.22
N SER A 18 2.73 6.16 5.86
CA SER A 18 2.02 6.93 6.90
C SER A 18 0.83 7.73 6.35
N ARG A 19 0.70 7.80 5.01
CA ARG A 19 -0.32 8.56 4.31
C ARG A 19 -1.41 7.67 3.72
N LEU A 20 -2.56 8.30 3.46
CA LEU A 20 -3.71 7.69 2.82
C LEU A 20 -3.70 8.04 1.32
N HIS A 21 -3.78 7.01 0.48
CA HIS A 21 -3.68 7.13 -0.99
C HIS A 21 -5.00 6.70 -1.65
N ARG A 22 -5.25 7.13 -2.90
CA ARG A 22 -6.18 6.42 -3.78
C ARG A 22 -5.52 5.14 -4.30
N TRP A 23 -6.30 4.11 -4.56
CA TRP A 23 -5.82 2.80 -5.00
C TRP A 23 -4.97 2.85 -6.29
N ASP A 24 -5.28 3.80 -7.17
CA ASP A 24 -4.62 4.05 -8.46
C ASP A 24 -3.46 5.07 -8.37
N CYS A 25 -3.09 5.48 -7.15
CA CYS A 25 -2.10 6.54 -6.98
C CYS A 25 -0.70 6.05 -7.32
N ARG A 26 -0.04 6.71 -8.27
CA ARG A 26 1.29 6.36 -8.82
C ARG A 26 2.44 6.20 -7.81
N SER A 27 2.30 6.74 -6.60
CA SER A 27 3.28 6.60 -5.52
C SER A 27 3.12 5.32 -4.72
N LEU A 28 1.99 4.63 -4.85
CA LEU A 28 1.88 3.27 -4.35
C LEU A 28 2.80 2.39 -5.20
N MET A 29 3.67 1.62 -4.54
CA MET A 29 4.44 0.60 -5.25
C MET A 29 3.48 -0.34 -5.98
N SER A 30 3.66 -0.45 -7.31
CA SER A 30 2.95 -1.43 -8.12
C SER A 30 3.27 -2.84 -7.64
N LEU A 31 2.43 -3.80 -8.02
CA LEU A 31 2.67 -5.20 -7.70
C LEU A 31 4.02 -5.67 -8.26
N GLU A 32 4.39 -5.28 -9.49
CA GLU A 32 5.67 -5.68 -10.08
C GLU A 32 6.84 -5.18 -9.24
N LYS A 33 6.82 -3.90 -8.83
CA LYS A 33 7.89 -3.33 -7.99
C LYS A 33 7.99 -3.99 -6.61
N ARG A 34 6.88 -4.49 -6.08
CA ARG A 34 6.88 -5.24 -4.80
C ARG A 34 7.50 -6.61 -4.97
N VAL A 35 7.15 -7.31 -6.06
CA VAL A 35 7.76 -8.60 -6.40
C VAL A 35 9.25 -8.43 -6.64
N GLU A 36 9.67 -7.44 -7.44
CA GLU A 36 11.09 -7.14 -7.69
C GLU A 36 11.84 -6.84 -6.38
N ALA A 37 11.28 -6.02 -5.49
CA ALA A 37 11.88 -5.74 -4.19
C ALA A 37 12.01 -6.99 -3.30
N MET A 38 11.05 -7.93 -3.38
CA MET A 38 11.13 -9.22 -2.69
C MET A 38 12.21 -10.11 -3.29
N GLU A 39 12.28 -10.22 -4.62
CA GLU A 39 13.30 -11.00 -5.32
C GLU A 39 14.71 -10.49 -4.99
N MET A 40 14.91 -9.16 -5.04
CA MET A 40 16.15 -8.52 -4.61
C MET A 40 16.50 -8.84 -3.15
N GLY A 41 15.50 -8.82 -2.26
CA GLY A 41 15.69 -9.18 -0.86
C GLY A 41 16.10 -10.64 -0.69
N ILE A 42 15.46 -11.56 -1.43
CA ILE A 42 15.77 -13.00 -1.39
C ILE A 42 17.21 -13.23 -1.84
N GLU A 43 17.62 -12.57 -2.94
CA GLU A 43 18.96 -12.69 -3.48
C GLU A 43 20.01 -12.13 -2.51
N ALA A 44 19.75 -10.99 -1.87
CA ALA A 44 20.64 -10.42 -0.85
C ALA A 44 20.81 -11.35 0.37
N VAL A 45 19.77 -12.07 0.79
CA VAL A 45 19.87 -13.08 1.86
C VAL A 45 20.69 -14.29 1.41
N ARG A 46 20.49 -14.78 0.17
CA ARG A 46 21.24 -15.91 -0.39
C ARG A 46 22.74 -15.67 -0.45
N HIS A 47 23.16 -14.45 -0.79
CA HIS A 47 24.57 -14.05 -0.85
C HIS A 47 25.16 -13.64 0.50
N GLY A 48 24.44 -13.86 1.60
CA GLY A 48 24.93 -13.58 2.96
C GLY A 48 25.06 -12.09 3.29
N HIS A 49 24.55 -11.20 2.43
CA HIS A 49 24.59 -9.74 2.63
C HIS A 49 23.58 -9.25 3.68
N SER A 50 22.61 -10.09 4.07
CA SER A 50 21.60 -9.74 5.08
C SER A 50 21.26 -10.93 5.99
N ARG A 51 21.39 -10.73 7.31
CA ARG A 51 20.87 -11.65 8.35
C ARG A 51 19.41 -11.34 8.74
N SER A 52 18.76 -10.41 8.05
CA SER A 52 17.49 -9.82 8.51
C SER A 52 16.26 -10.39 7.80
N TYR A 53 15.16 -10.40 8.55
CA TYR A 53 13.84 -10.91 8.14
C TYR A 53 13.35 -10.20 6.88
N LEU A 54 13.03 -10.97 5.83
CA LEU A 54 12.35 -10.45 4.65
C LEU A 54 10.89 -10.14 5.02
N ALA A 55 10.58 -8.86 5.24
CA ALA A 55 9.21 -8.42 5.42
C ALA A 55 8.53 -8.32 4.05
N TRP A 56 7.76 -9.36 3.67
CA TRP A 56 6.87 -9.26 2.52
C TRP A 56 5.74 -8.29 2.83
N LEU A 57 5.80 -7.12 2.20
CA LEU A 57 4.75 -6.13 2.26
C LEU A 57 3.77 -6.43 1.14
N GLY A 58 2.80 -7.30 1.44
CA GLY A 58 1.69 -7.63 0.55
C GLY A 58 0.95 -6.39 0.03
N PRO A 59 -0.01 -6.59 -0.88
CA PRO A 59 -0.77 -5.47 -1.45
C PRO A 59 -1.43 -4.64 -0.34
N PRO A 60 -1.54 -3.32 -0.53
CA PRO A 60 -2.19 -2.47 0.46
C PRO A 60 -3.65 -2.90 0.63
N SER A 61 -4.14 -2.83 1.87
CA SER A 61 -5.57 -3.00 2.13
C SER A 61 -6.33 -1.79 1.58
N LEU A 62 -7.47 -2.07 0.92
CA LEU A 62 -8.36 -1.04 0.41
C LEU A 62 -9.53 -0.80 1.36
N PHE A 63 -9.99 0.45 1.41
CA PHE A 63 -11.08 0.92 2.26
C PHE A 63 -12.01 1.86 1.49
N THR A 64 -13.28 1.88 1.89
CA THR A 64 -14.25 2.91 1.48
C THR A 64 -14.09 4.16 2.34
N ALA A 65 -14.68 5.27 1.87
CA ALA A 65 -14.80 6.49 2.66
C ALA A 65 -15.53 6.29 3.99
N GLN A 66 -16.63 5.51 3.97
CA GLN A 66 -17.42 5.24 5.16
C GLN A 66 -16.63 4.42 6.19
N GLU A 67 -15.89 3.40 5.76
CA GLU A 67 -15.03 2.61 6.64
C GLU A 67 -13.95 3.47 7.31
N LEU A 68 -13.35 4.40 6.55
CA LEU A 68 -12.34 5.31 7.09
C LEU A 68 -12.93 6.28 8.12
N ARG A 69 -14.13 6.82 7.88
CA ARG A 69 -14.85 7.68 8.83
C ARG A 69 -15.26 6.90 10.08
N ALA A 70 -15.83 5.71 9.93
CA ALA A 70 -16.25 4.85 11.04
C ALA A 70 -15.07 4.42 11.93
N LYS A 71 -13.89 4.24 11.35
CA LYS A 71 -12.65 3.90 12.08
C LYS A 71 -11.88 5.12 12.60
N GLU A 72 -12.42 6.32 12.42
CA GLU A 72 -11.77 7.59 12.80
C GLU A 72 -10.32 7.72 12.32
N ILE A 73 -9.99 7.17 11.15
CA ILE A 73 -8.60 7.16 10.65
C ILE A 73 -8.24 8.56 10.14
N ARG A 74 -7.45 9.29 10.92
CA ARG A 74 -6.97 10.65 10.60
C ARG A 74 -5.57 10.66 10.00
N ARG A 75 -5.34 9.88 8.92
CA ARG A 75 -4.04 9.90 8.22
C ARG A 75 -3.95 11.08 7.26
N LYS A 76 -2.75 11.68 7.16
CA LYS A 76 -2.45 12.69 6.15
C LYS A 76 -2.61 12.09 4.76
N ARG A 77 -3.18 12.84 3.82
CA ARG A 77 -3.33 12.37 2.42
C ARG A 77 -2.00 12.43 1.69
N CYS A 78 -1.87 11.61 0.66
CA CYS A 78 -0.80 11.77 -0.31
C CYS A 78 -1.07 13.01 -1.17
N GLU A 79 -0.06 13.88 -1.29
CA GLU A 79 -0.12 15.13 -2.08
C GLU A 79 -0.36 14.89 -3.57
N LEU A 80 -0.07 13.68 -4.06
CA LEU A 80 -0.21 13.32 -5.47
C LEU A 80 -1.63 12.88 -5.85
N CYS A 81 -2.45 12.43 -4.89
CA CYS A 81 -3.74 11.84 -5.21
C CYS A 81 -4.89 12.88 -5.24
N GLY A 82 -4.59 14.18 -5.05
CA GLY A 82 -5.55 15.29 -5.18
C GLY A 82 -6.35 15.62 -3.91
N PRO A 83 -7.12 16.73 -3.92
CA PRO A 83 -7.97 17.16 -2.81
C PRO A 83 -9.17 16.22 -2.59
N ASP A 84 -9.70 16.24 -1.37
CA ASP A 84 -10.58 15.21 -0.80
C ASP A 84 -12.02 15.22 -1.39
N PRO A 85 -12.64 14.04 -1.63
CA PRO A 85 -14.10 13.93 -1.66
C PRO A 85 -14.71 13.38 -0.34
N LEU A 86 -13.89 13.17 0.70
CA LEU A 86 -14.27 12.53 1.97
C LEU A 86 -14.72 13.53 3.04
#